data_AF-X0WB00-F1
#
_entry.id   AF-X0WB00-F1
#
_cell.length_a   1.000
_cell.length_b   1.000
_cell.length_c   1.000
_cell.angle_alpha   90.00
_cell.angle_beta   90.00
_cell.angle_gamma   90.00
#
_symmetry.space_group_name_H-M   'P 1'
#
loop_
_entity.id
_entity.type
_entity.pdbx_description
1 polymer ?
#
loop_
_entity_poly.entity_id
_entity_poly.type
_entity_poly.pdbx_seq_one_letter_code
_entity_poly.pdbx_strand_id
1 'polypeptide(L)'
;MKKTAMKRIVIIFIIVFCLLSFVRGSCLAKEVGSPGQMWNSLDDNNKIVFIMGVKEEIEMCMYKLADWLPAFTNKEGAVLFFAILADHEHFVGLFYVDDYNKFLDLLKTVVKIISDLYKDPANTYISVANMCLLASRKLRGEPIESLLEEFRGKALR
;
A
#
# COMPACT_ATOMS: atom_id res chain seq x y z
N MET A 1 -54.95 -18.53 13.70
CA MET A 1 -54.24 -17.24 13.91
C MET A 1 -54.36 -16.38 12.65
N LYS A 2 -54.85 -15.14 12.80
CA LYS A 2 -55.26 -14.26 11.69
C LYS A 2 -54.09 -13.96 10.74
N LYS A 3 -54.29 -14.20 9.43
CA LYS A 3 -53.35 -13.98 8.31
C LYS A 3 -52.70 -12.58 8.29
N THR A 4 -53.34 -11.60 8.90
CA THR A 4 -52.85 -10.23 9.10
C THR A 4 -51.77 -10.10 10.17
N ALA A 5 -51.79 -10.92 11.22
CA ALA A 5 -50.78 -10.90 12.28
C ALA A 5 -49.43 -11.43 11.78
N MET A 6 -49.44 -12.48 10.96
CA MET A 6 -48.24 -13.08 10.38
C MET A 6 -47.52 -12.12 9.42
N LYS A 7 -48.27 -11.37 8.60
CA LYS A 7 -47.70 -10.34 7.70
C LYS A 7 -47.01 -9.21 8.46
N ARG A 8 -47.56 -8.78 9.60
CA ARG A 8 -46.97 -7.74 10.45
C ARG A 8 -45.65 -8.21 11.07
N ILE A 9 -45.59 -9.47 11.51
CA ILE A 9 -44.37 -10.07 12.07
C ILE A 9 -43.27 -10.13 11.00
N VAL A 10 -43.59 -10.55 9.77
CA VAL A 10 -42.62 -10.59 8.67
C VAL A 10 -42.06 -9.20 8.34
N ILE A 11 -42.93 -8.18 8.30
CA ILE A 11 -42.48 -6.80 8.04
C ILE A 11 -41.54 -6.30 9.15
N ILE A 12 -41.86 -6.58 10.42
CA ILE A 12 -41.00 -6.22 11.55
C ILE A 12 -39.63 -6.90 11.44
N PHE A 13 -39.61 -8.20 11.09
CA PHE A 13 -38.35 -8.93 10.88
C PHE A 13 -37.51 -8.35 9.75
N ILE A 14 -38.12 -7.97 8.63
CA ILE A 14 -37.41 -7.32 7.52
C ILE A 14 -36.83 -5.98 7.96
N ILE A 15 -37.59 -5.14 8.67
CA ILE A 15 -37.12 -3.83 9.15
C ILE A 15 -35.94 -4.02 10.13
N VAL A 16 -36.06 -4.94 11.09
CA VAL A 16 -34.97 -5.22 12.04
C VAL A 16 -33.73 -5.76 11.32
N PHE A 17 -33.89 -6.65 10.35
CA PHE A 17 -32.78 -7.18 9.56
C PHE A 17 -32.10 -6.10 8.70
N CYS A 18 -32.87 -5.20 8.09
CA CYS A 18 -32.35 -4.03 7.38
C CYS A 18 -31.59 -3.11 8.33
N LEU A 19 -32.16 -2.77 9.49
CA LEU A 19 -31.49 -1.91 10.48
C LEU A 19 -30.20 -2.56 11.01
N LEU A 20 -30.17 -3.86 11.27
CA LEU A 20 -28.96 -4.58 11.68
C LEU A 20 -27.90 -4.61 10.57
N SER A 21 -28.32 -4.69 9.30
CA SER A 21 -27.41 -4.60 8.15
C SER A 21 -26.80 -3.20 8.01
N PHE A 22 -27.58 -2.15 8.30
CA PHE A 22 -27.11 -0.77 8.31
C PHE A 22 -26.17 -0.46 9.47
N VAL A 23 -26.39 -1.01 10.68
CA VAL A 23 -25.46 -0.83 11.82
C VAL A 23 -24.09 -1.44 11.53
N ARG A 24 -24.05 -2.57 10.81
CA ARG A 24 -22.78 -3.18 10.38
C ARG A 24 -22.09 -2.36 9.27
N GLY A 25 -22.85 -1.62 8.46
CA GLY A 25 -22.34 -0.71 7.43
C GLY A 25 -21.97 0.69 7.92
N SER A 26 -22.60 1.21 8.99
CA SER A 26 -22.37 2.57 9.50
C SER A 26 -21.12 2.71 10.35
N CYS A 27 -20.49 1.60 10.75
CA CYS A 27 -19.19 1.60 11.44
C CYS A 27 -17.98 1.65 10.50
N LEU A 28 -18.17 1.76 9.18
CA LEU A 28 -17.10 1.69 8.17
C LEU A 28 -16.90 3.00 7.37
N ALA A 29 -17.52 4.10 7.80
CA ALA A 29 -17.25 5.44 7.28
C ALA A 29 -16.54 6.33 8.31
N LYS A 30 -15.66 5.73 9.14
CA LYS A 30 -14.53 6.52 9.65
C LYS A 30 -13.74 6.93 8.41
N GLU A 31 -13.46 8.22 8.23
CA GLU A 31 -12.55 8.70 7.19
C GLU A 31 -11.44 7.69 7.00
N VAL A 32 -11.27 7.18 5.78
CA VAL A 32 -10.20 6.24 5.48
C VAL A 32 -8.93 6.95 5.90
N GLY A 33 -8.31 6.49 6.99
CA GLY A 33 -7.12 7.12 7.52
C GLY A 33 -6.09 7.24 6.41
N SER A 34 -5.39 8.37 6.33
CA SER A 34 -4.35 8.55 5.33
C SER A 34 -3.35 7.38 5.37
N PRO A 35 -2.64 7.06 4.28
CA PRO A 35 -1.60 6.02 4.31
C PRO A 35 -0.62 6.14 5.49
N GLY A 36 -0.22 7.37 5.85
CA GLY A 36 0.61 7.63 7.02
C GLY A 36 -0.09 7.36 8.36
N GLN A 37 -1.37 7.70 8.51
CA GLN A 37 -2.16 7.36 9.70
C GLN A 37 -2.32 5.84 9.83
N MET A 38 -2.64 5.15 8.73
CA MET A 38 -2.70 3.70 8.68
C MET A 38 -1.35 3.12 9.12
N TRP A 39 -0.26 3.52 8.48
CA TRP A 39 1.09 3.04 8.80
C TRP A 39 1.45 3.24 10.27
N ASN A 40 1.20 4.44 10.81
CA ASN A 40 1.52 4.77 12.20
C ASN A 40 0.65 4.03 13.22
N SER A 41 -0.53 3.51 12.81
CA SER A 41 -1.41 2.70 13.66
C SER A 41 -1.01 1.22 13.74
N LEU A 42 -0.19 0.74 12.79
CA LEU A 42 0.28 -0.66 12.76
C LEU A 42 1.43 -0.87 13.76
N ASP A 43 1.46 -2.05 14.38
CA ASP A 43 2.66 -2.53 15.06
C ASP A 43 3.74 -2.97 14.05
N ASP A 44 4.96 -3.18 14.54
CA ASP A 44 6.11 -3.44 13.70
C ASP A 44 6.00 -4.76 12.91
N ASN A 45 5.36 -5.79 13.46
CA ASN A 45 5.18 -7.06 12.73
C ASN A 45 4.23 -6.86 11.54
N ASN A 46 3.13 -6.14 11.75
CA ASN A 46 2.20 -5.82 10.68
C ASN A 46 2.83 -4.92 9.59
N LYS A 47 3.71 -3.98 9.96
CA LYS A 47 4.49 -3.19 8.99
C LYS A 47 5.45 -4.05 8.17
N ILE A 48 6.12 -5.02 8.80
CA ILE A 48 7.00 -5.98 8.12
C ILE A 48 6.20 -6.80 7.11
N VAL A 49 5.06 -7.36 7.51
CA VAL A 49 4.17 -8.13 6.63
C VAL A 49 3.69 -7.28 5.45
N PHE A 50 3.39 -5.99 5.68
CA PHE A 50 3.01 -5.08 4.61
C PHE A 50 4.13 -4.91 3.57
N ILE A 51 5.37 -4.67 4.01
CA ILE A 51 6.52 -4.53 3.10
C ILE A 51 6.76 -5.82 2.31
N MET A 52 6.63 -6.99 2.96
CA MET A 52 6.71 -8.27 2.28
C MET A 52 5.66 -8.39 1.17
N GLY A 53 4.40 -8.03 1.46
CA GLY A 53 3.34 -8.03 0.46
C GLY A 53 3.66 -7.13 -0.74
N VAL A 54 4.19 -5.92 -0.49
CA VAL A 54 4.64 -5.01 -1.57
C VAL A 54 5.78 -5.63 -2.39
N LYS A 55 6.77 -6.27 -1.73
CA LYS A 55 7.86 -6.97 -2.42
C LYS A 55 7.31 -8.07 -3.33
N GLU A 56 6.46 -8.95 -2.80
CA GLU A 56 5.89 -10.09 -3.54
C GLU A 56 5.03 -9.64 -4.72
N GLU A 57 4.23 -8.58 -4.55
CA GLU A 57 3.43 -8.01 -5.63
C GLU A 57 4.31 -7.44 -6.75
N ILE A 58 5.36 -6.68 -6.41
CA ILE A 58 6.32 -6.16 -7.39
C ILE A 58 7.00 -7.30 -8.13
N GLU A 59 7.48 -8.31 -7.42
CA GLU A 59 8.12 -9.49 -7.98
C GLU A 59 7.20 -10.23 -8.97
N MET A 60 5.94 -10.44 -8.60
CA MET A 60 4.94 -11.03 -9.49
C MET A 60 4.70 -10.18 -10.75
N CYS A 61 4.61 -8.85 -10.59
CA CYS A 61 4.45 -7.93 -11.71
C CYS A 61 5.66 -7.99 -12.65
N MET A 62 6.88 -8.01 -12.12
CA MET A 62 8.10 -8.12 -12.92
C MET A 62 8.17 -9.44 -13.69
N TYR A 63 7.81 -10.57 -13.07
CA TYR A 63 7.73 -11.85 -13.77
C TYR A 63 6.74 -11.81 -14.95
N LYS A 64 5.55 -11.24 -14.76
CA LYS A 64 4.57 -11.10 -15.85
C LYS A 64 5.05 -10.15 -16.96
N LEU A 65 5.80 -9.11 -16.61
CA LEU A 65 6.38 -8.18 -17.58
C LEU A 65 7.55 -8.78 -18.36
N ALA A 66 8.29 -9.73 -17.78
CA ALA A 66 9.32 -10.47 -18.51
C ALA A 66 8.73 -11.29 -19.67
N ASP A 67 7.52 -11.83 -19.48
CA ASP A 67 6.78 -12.53 -20.52
C ASP A 67 6.09 -11.58 -21.52
N TRP A 68 5.83 -10.33 -21.10
CA TRP A 68 5.09 -9.35 -21.89
C TRP A 68 5.69 -7.95 -21.78
N LEU A 69 6.65 -7.67 -22.67
CA LEU A 69 7.15 -6.32 -22.89
C LEU A 69 6.09 -5.49 -23.63
N PRO A 70 5.65 -4.35 -23.08
CA PRO A 70 4.71 -3.49 -23.77
C PRO A 70 5.36 -2.89 -25.03
N ALA A 71 4.57 -2.76 -26.10
CA ALA A 71 5.01 -2.02 -27.28
C ALA A 71 4.99 -0.52 -26.98
N PHE A 72 6.14 0.13 -27.07
CA PHE A 72 6.26 1.57 -26.84
C PHE A 72 6.00 2.35 -28.13
N THR A 73 5.13 3.36 -28.04
CA THR A 73 4.80 4.24 -29.17
C THR A 73 5.79 5.39 -29.33
N ASN A 74 6.59 5.70 -28.31
CA ASN A 74 7.66 6.70 -28.35
C ASN A 74 8.84 6.32 -27.43
N LYS A 75 9.98 7.00 -27.61
CA LYS A 75 11.21 6.75 -26.87
C LYS A 75 11.11 7.21 -25.42
N GLU A 76 10.45 8.33 -25.14
CA GLU A 76 10.32 8.84 -23.77
C GLU A 76 9.57 7.86 -22.86
N GLY A 77 8.48 7.26 -23.36
CA GLY A 77 7.68 6.28 -22.64
C GLY A 77 8.47 5.01 -22.32
N ALA A 78 9.30 4.55 -23.26
CA ALA A 78 10.20 3.42 -23.03
C ALA A 78 11.22 3.74 -21.91
N VAL A 79 11.86 4.91 -21.98
CA VAL A 79 12.85 5.34 -20.96
C VAL A 79 12.22 5.43 -19.58
N LEU A 80 11.02 6.03 -19.47
CA LEU A 80 10.30 6.13 -18.21
C LEU A 80 9.93 4.75 -17.66
N PHE A 81 9.44 3.85 -18.50
CA PHE A 81 9.09 2.49 -18.11
C PHE A 81 10.30 1.73 -17.55
N PHE A 82 11.43 1.74 -18.27
CA PHE A 82 12.64 1.05 -17.80
C PHE A 82 13.23 1.67 -16.54
N ALA A 83 13.11 2.98 -16.35
CA ALA A 83 13.52 3.62 -15.10
C ALA A 83 12.67 3.14 -13.91
N ILE A 84 11.34 3.08 -14.08
CA ILE A 84 10.41 2.55 -13.07
C ILE A 84 10.71 1.08 -12.78
N LEU A 85 10.91 0.28 -13.82
CA LEU A 85 11.24 -1.14 -13.68
C LEU A 85 12.55 -1.34 -12.91
N ALA A 86 13.58 -0.56 -13.22
CA ALA A 86 14.86 -0.61 -12.51
C ALA A 86 14.72 -0.24 -11.02
N ASP A 87 13.92 0.79 -10.68
CA ASP A 87 13.65 1.13 -9.28
C ASP A 87 12.97 -0.02 -8.51
N HIS A 88 12.00 -0.67 -9.14
CA HIS A 88 11.30 -1.82 -8.59
C HIS A 88 12.21 -3.04 -8.43
N GLU A 89 13.03 -3.33 -9.44
CA GLU A 89 14.02 -4.39 -9.40
C GLU A 89 15.01 -4.17 -8.26
N HIS A 90 15.55 -2.96 -8.13
CA HIS A 90 16.47 -2.64 -7.03
C HIS A 90 15.79 -2.78 -5.67
N PHE A 91 14.51 -2.40 -5.52
CA PHE A 91 13.79 -2.60 -4.26
C PHE A 91 13.62 -4.07 -3.89
N VAL A 92 13.20 -4.92 -4.84
CA VAL A 92 13.10 -6.38 -4.58
C VAL A 92 14.50 -6.95 -4.31
N GLY A 93 15.49 -6.48 -5.06
CA GLY A 93 16.89 -6.89 -4.95
C GLY A 93 17.52 -6.65 -3.58
N LEU A 94 17.08 -5.63 -2.84
CA LEU A 94 17.53 -5.40 -1.46
C LEU A 94 17.34 -6.63 -0.58
N PHE A 95 16.31 -7.43 -0.85
CA PHE A 95 15.92 -8.55 0.00
C PHE A 95 16.45 -9.92 -0.47
N TYR A 96 17.20 -9.98 -1.59
CA TYR A 96 17.88 -11.20 -2.01
C TYR A 96 19.18 -11.38 -1.24
N VAL A 97 19.05 -11.84 0.00
CA VAL A 97 20.17 -12.16 0.88
C VAL A 97 20.09 -13.61 1.35
N ASP A 98 21.23 -14.29 1.43
CA ASP A 98 21.30 -15.72 1.77
C ASP A 98 21.04 -16.02 3.27
N ASP A 99 20.88 -14.98 4.09
CA ASP A 99 20.72 -15.09 5.53
C ASP A 99 19.37 -14.51 5.99
N TYR A 100 18.57 -15.34 6.66
CA TYR A 100 17.23 -14.97 7.11
C TYR A 100 17.23 -13.82 8.13
N ASN A 101 18.25 -13.74 9.01
CA ASN A 101 18.34 -12.65 9.98
C ASN A 101 18.66 -11.33 9.28
N LYS A 102 19.56 -11.34 8.28
CA LYS A 102 19.84 -10.18 7.45
C LYS A 102 18.59 -9.72 6.69
N PHE A 103 17.81 -10.67 6.15
CA PHE A 103 16.53 -10.35 5.51
C PHE A 103 15.58 -9.63 6.47
N LEU A 104 15.40 -10.16 7.68
CA LEU A 104 14.57 -9.52 8.71
C LEU A 104 15.10 -8.14 9.14
N ASP A 105 16.41 -7.98 9.27
CA ASP A 105 17.03 -6.71 9.66
C ASP A 105 16.88 -5.65 8.56
N LEU A 106 16.92 -6.05 7.29
CA LEU A 106 16.60 -5.16 6.16
C LEU A 106 15.13 -4.73 6.18
N LEU A 107 14.19 -5.65 6.43
CA LEU A 107 12.77 -5.28 6.58
C LEU A 107 12.57 -4.27 7.70
N LYS A 108 13.15 -4.52 8.89
CA LYS A 108 13.09 -3.58 10.02
C LYS A 108 13.71 -2.23 9.68
N THR A 109 14.80 -2.22 8.91
CA THR A 109 15.45 -0.99 8.47
C THR A 109 14.54 -0.20 7.54
N VAL A 110 13.89 -0.85 6.57
CA VAL A 110 12.89 -0.23 5.70
C VAL A 110 11.71 0.29 6.52
N VAL A 111 11.18 -0.49 7.46
CA VAL A 111 10.11 -0.05 8.39
C VAL A 111 10.50 1.25 9.10
N LYS A 112 11.73 1.31 9.63
CA LYS A 112 12.24 2.49 10.34
C LYS A 112 12.30 3.70 9.41
N ILE A 113 12.84 3.55 8.21
CA ILE A 113 12.94 4.65 7.23
C ILE A 113 11.56 5.16 6.85
N ILE A 114 10.61 4.28 6.54
CA ILE A 114 9.23 4.67 6.19
C ILE A 114 8.56 5.38 7.38
N SER A 115 8.72 4.84 8.58
CA SER A 115 8.18 5.47 9.80
C SER A 115 8.78 6.85 10.04
N ASP A 116 10.08 7.02 9.80
CA ASP A 116 10.75 8.31 9.90
C ASP A 116 10.25 9.30 8.84
N LEU A 117 9.99 8.85 7.61
CA LEU A 117 9.40 9.68 6.56
C LEU A 117 7.97 10.11 6.92
N TYR A 118 7.14 9.22 7.48
CA TYR A 118 5.78 9.57 7.91
C TYR A 118 5.68 10.43 9.16
N LYS A 119 6.80 10.75 9.83
CA LYS A 119 6.81 11.78 10.90
C LYS A 119 6.53 13.18 10.35
N ASP A 120 6.85 13.43 9.08
CA ASP A 120 6.52 14.69 8.41
C ASP A 120 5.04 14.66 7.96
N PRO A 121 4.18 15.57 8.45
CA PRO A 121 2.77 15.63 8.05
C PRO A 121 2.56 15.80 6.53
N ALA A 122 3.50 16.43 5.81
CA ALA A 122 3.42 16.59 4.36
C ALA A 122 3.48 15.25 3.61
N ASN A 123 3.96 14.19 4.28
CA ASN A 123 4.10 12.86 3.71
C ASN A 123 2.88 11.96 3.97
N THR A 124 1.91 12.41 4.78
CA THR A 124 0.83 11.55 5.29
C THR A 124 -0.04 10.91 4.20
N TYR A 125 -0.15 11.56 3.04
CA TYR A 125 -0.95 11.09 1.91
C TYR A 125 -0.16 10.29 0.86
N ILE A 126 1.16 10.22 0.97
CA ILE A 126 1.97 9.40 0.06
C ILE A 126 1.70 7.93 0.36
N SER A 127 1.42 7.12 -0.66
CA SER A 127 1.16 5.69 -0.48
C SER A 127 2.35 4.95 0.13
N VAL A 128 2.08 3.87 0.87
CA VAL A 128 3.14 3.06 1.47
C VAL A 128 4.04 2.43 0.40
N ALA A 129 3.51 2.05 -0.77
CA ALA A 129 4.30 1.54 -1.89
C ALA A 129 5.32 2.58 -2.41
N ASN A 130 4.92 3.85 -2.53
CA ASN A 130 5.85 4.92 -2.90
C ASN A 130 6.88 5.19 -1.80
N MET A 131 6.49 5.03 -0.53
CA MET A 131 7.43 5.08 0.59
C MET A 131 8.45 3.95 0.58
N CYS A 132 8.06 2.73 0.15
CA CYS A 132 9.00 1.63 -0.07
C CYS A 132 10.07 2.00 -1.10
N LEU A 133 9.69 2.65 -2.20
CA LEU A 133 10.64 3.13 -3.22
C LEU A 133 11.59 4.20 -2.66
N LEU A 134 11.07 5.17 -1.91
CA LEU A 134 11.90 6.18 -1.24
C LEU A 134 12.87 5.56 -0.25
N ALA A 135 12.41 4.60 0.56
CA ALA A 135 13.26 3.88 1.50
C ALA A 135 14.35 3.07 0.80
N SER A 136 14.01 2.46 -0.34
CA SER A 136 14.94 1.73 -1.21
C SER A 136 16.09 2.61 -1.69
N ARG A 137 15.76 3.77 -2.28
CA ARG A 137 16.75 4.76 -2.75
C ARG A 137 17.62 5.27 -1.60
N LYS A 138 17.01 5.57 -0.46
CA LYS A 138 17.73 6.04 0.74
C LYS A 138 18.75 5.00 1.23
N LEU A 139 18.41 3.71 1.18
CA LEU A 139 19.34 2.62 1.56
C LEU A 139 20.53 2.49 0.59
N ARG A 140 20.34 2.82 -0.68
CA ARG A 140 21.41 2.85 -1.69
C ARG A 140 22.25 4.13 -1.65
N GLY A 141 21.91 5.09 -0.78
CA GLY A 141 22.57 6.39 -0.70
C GLY A 141 22.18 7.35 -1.84
N GLU A 142 21.08 7.08 -2.53
CA GLU A 142 20.56 7.94 -3.59
C GLU A 142 19.74 9.10 -3.00
N PRO A 143 19.78 10.29 -3.60
CA PRO A 143 18.94 11.42 -3.18
C PRO A 143 17.46 11.11 -3.41
N ILE A 144 16.63 11.52 -2.46
CA ILE A 144 15.17 11.22 -2.48
C ILE A 144 14.32 12.48 -2.58
N GLU A 145 14.89 13.67 -2.43
CA GLU A 145 14.17 14.93 -2.25
C GLU A 145 13.28 15.24 -3.45
N SER A 146 13.83 15.14 -4.66
CA SER A 146 13.07 15.37 -5.90
C SER A 146 11.89 14.41 -6.04
N LEU A 147 12.12 13.12 -5.75
CA LEU A 147 11.09 12.09 -5.85
C LEU A 147 10.03 12.24 -4.74
N LEU A 148 10.45 12.64 -3.55
CA LEU A 148 9.57 12.92 -2.42
C LEU A 148 8.61 14.06 -2.75
N GLU A 149 9.12 15.16 -3.31
CA GLU A 149 8.29 16.29 -3.78
C GLU A 149 7.33 15.88 -4.91
N GLU A 150 7.79 15.06 -5.86
CA GLU A 150 6.90 14.52 -6.88
C GLU A 150 5.75 13.70 -6.28
N PHE A 151 6.05 12.84 -5.30
CA PHE A 151 5.04 12.03 -4.62
C PHE A 151 4.08 12.86 -3.77
N ARG A 152 4.56 13.91 -3.09
CA ARG A 152 3.70 14.90 -2.41
C ARG A 152 2.75 15.55 -3.41
N GLY A 153 3.28 16.00 -4.55
CA GLY A 153 2.50 16.64 -5.60
C GLY A 153 1.44 15.72 -6.22
N LYS A 154 1.72 14.43 -6.37
CA LYS A 154 0.76 13.43 -6.86
C LYS A 154 -0.30 13.08 -5.82
N ALA A 155 0.05 13.03 -4.53
CA ALA A 155 -0.88 12.68 -3.45
C ALA A 155 -1.95 13.75 -3.18
N LEU A 156 -1.74 14.98 -3.66
CA LEU A 156 -2.67 16.11 -3.52
C LEU A 156 -3.60 16.31 -4.73
N ARG A 157 -3.49 15.46 -5.76
CA ARG A 157 -4.31 15.50 -6.98
C ARG A 157 -5.38 14.43 -6.95
#